data_AF-A0A3D0JL32-F1
#
_entry.id   AF-A0A3D0JL32-F1
#
_cell.length_a   1.000
_cell.length_b   1.000
_cell.length_c   1.000
_cell.angle_alpha   90.00
_cell.angle_beta   90.00
_cell.angle_gamma   90.00
#
_symmetry.space_group_name_H-M   'P 1'
#
loop_
_entity.id
_entity.type
_entity.pdbx_description
1 polymer ?
#
loop_
_entity_poly.entity_id
_entity_poly.type
_entity_poly.pdbx_seq_one_letter_code
_entity_poly.pdbx_strand_id
1 'polypeptide(L)'
;MKKMLGALSAAAFAIGASTSFAACDAGERVVKLSHVTGGTTHPKVVAANSLAERVNKELNGKMCVEVYPNSTLFGDSKELEALLLGDVQLLAPSLSKFGSYTKKYGVFDLPFIFKDMDAAMAFTASKTGKDLLNAMEDVGFVGLGYWMSGMKYFSANKPLIAPTDASGLKFRVQNSDVAKAMIAAMGGSPQPMAFAEVYGALQTGVVDGQENTWSNIYTKKFFEVQDSTTQTSHQLLAYLFMTSKE
;
A
#
# COMPACT_ATOMS: atom_id res chain seq x y z
N MET A 1 69.07 8.19 -16.88
CA MET A 1 68.80 8.01 -18.34
C MET A 1 68.15 6.65 -18.49
N LYS A 2 66.95 6.41 -19.04
CA LYS A 2 65.99 7.14 -19.87
C LYS A 2 64.58 6.77 -19.38
N LYS A 3 63.66 7.73 -19.48
CA LYS A 3 62.22 7.59 -19.28
C LYS A 3 61.62 6.70 -20.39
N MET A 4 60.68 5.81 -20.07
CA MET A 4 59.64 5.39 -21.00
C MET A 4 58.30 5.34 -20.27
N LEU A 5 57.40 6.23 -20.70
CA LEU A 5 55.97 6.24 -20.43
C LEU A 5 55.32 5.05 -21.15
N GLY A 6 54.38 4.37 -20.49
CA GLY A 6 53.40 3.48 -21.10
C GLY A 6 52.07 3.67 -20.35
N ALA A 7 51.05 4.10 -21.07
CA ALA A 7 49.77 4.58 -20.56
C ALA A 7 48.98 3.50 -19.78
N LEU A 8 48.55 3.81 -18.55
CA LEU A 8 47.45 3.10 -17.89
C LEU A 8 46.12 3.70 -18.37
N SER A 9 45.38 2.96 -19.19
CA SER A 9 43.95 3.18 -19.37
C SER A 9 43.23 2.81 -18.07
N ALA A 10 42.83 3.81 -17.29
CA ALA A 10 41.88 3.62 -16.20
C ALA A 10 40.47 3.48 -16.80
N ALA A 11 40.04 2.25 -17.04
CA ALA A 11 38.64 1.95 -17.28
C ALA A 11 37.89 2.14 -15.94
N ALA A 12 37.22 3.28 -15.79
CA ALA A 12 36.32 3.53 -14.68
C ALA A 12 35.09 2.62 -14.84
N PHE A 13 35.10 1.48 -14.14
CA PHE A 13 33.91 0.64 -13.97
C PHE A 13 32.95 1.37 -13.03
N ALA A 14 32.11 2.24 -13.59
CA ALA A 14 30.95 2.74 -12.88
C ALA A 14 29.94 1.60 -12.75
N ILE A 15 30.06 0.80 -11.68
CA ILE A 15 28.99 -0.09 -11.23
C ILE A 15 27.91 0.81 -10.63
N GLY A 16 27.16 1.47 -11.51
CA GLY A 16 25.84 1.96 -11.14
C GLY A 16 24.98 0.72 -10.93
N ALA A 17 24.45 0.54 -9.73
CA ALA A 17 23.39 -0.43 -9.49
C ALA A 17 22.18 -0.01 -10.34
N SER A 18 22.11 -0.53 -11.57
CA SER A 18 20.91 -0.48 -12.37
C SER A 18 19.86 -1.28 -11.63
N THR A 19 18.89 -0.59 -11.05
CA THR A 19 17.59 -1.18 -10.74
C THR A 19 17.03 -1.67 -12.06
N SER A 20 17.35 -2.92 -12.41
CA SER A 20 16.82 -3.58 -13.60
C SER A 20 15.32 -3.74 -13.38
N PHE A 21 14.54 -2.77 -13.84
CA PHE A 21 13.18 -3.07 -14.28
C PHE A 21 13.31 -4.20 -15.30
N ALA A 22 12.51 -5.25 -15.17
CA ALA A 22 12.41 -6.23 -16.25
C ALA A 22 11.99 -5.43 -17.49
N ALA A 23 12.89 -5.30 -18.46
CA ALA A 23 12.55 -4.68 -19.72
C ALA A 23 11.67 -5.67 -20.47
N CYS A 24 10.38 -5.35 -20.60
CA CYS A 24 9.48 -6.16 -21.40
C CYS A 24 9.96 -6.22 -22.84
N ASP A 25 9.88 -7.40 -23.45
CA ASP A 25 10.36 -7.61 -24.80
C ASP A 25 9.40 -6.99 -25.83
N ALA A 26 9.94 -6.61 -26.98
CA ALA A 26 9.14 -6.06 -28.07
C ALA A 26 8.09 -7.08 -28.53
N GLY A 27 6.81 -6.69 -28.49
CA GLY A 27 5.67 -7.53 -28.88
C GLY A 27 4.91 -8.14 -27.70
N GLU A 28 5.40 -8.03 -26.48
CA GLU A 28 4.65 -8.44 -25.29
C GLU A 28 3.57 -7.42 -24.91
N ARG A 29 2.44 -7.89 -24.34
CA ARG A 29 1.49 -7.00 -23.66
C ARG A 29 2.07 -6.58 -22.31
N VAL A 30 2.38 -5.30 -22.19
CA VAL A 30 2.85 -4.71 -20.93
C VAL A 30 1.68 -4.52 -19.97
N VAL A 31 1.84 -5.00 -18.73
CA VAL A 31 0.89 -4.89 -17.63
C VAL A 31 1.57 -4.15 -16.49
N LYS A 32 1.19 -2.89 -16.27
CA LYS A 32 1.74 -2.08 -15.18
C LYS A 32 0.98 -2.37 -13.89
N LEU A 33 1.72 -2.65 -12.83
CA LEU A 33 1.21 -2.81 -11.46
C LEU A 33 1.73 -1.67 -10.59
N SER A 34 0.86 -0.74 -10.20
CA SER A 34 1.22 0.39 -9.32
C SER A 34 0.80 0.14 -7.87
N HIS A 35 1.66 0.51 -6.92
CA HIS A 35 1.29 0.54 -5.50
C HIS A 35 2.11 1.52 -4.66
N VAL A 36 1.55 1.99 -3.55
CA VAL A 36 2.16 3.04 -2.70
C VAL A 36 3.18 2.57 -1.66
N THR A 37 3.28 1.26 -1.43
CA THR A 37 4.16 0.67 -0.41
C THR A 37 5.59 0.49 -0.91
N GLY A 38 6.56 0.42 0.01
CA GLY A 38 7.99 0.30 -0.29
C GLY A 38 8.70 -0.71 0.60
N GLY A 39 10.03 -0.68 0.56
CA GLY A 39 10.87 -1.68 1.21
C GLY A 39 10.90 -2.99 0.42
N THR A 40 11.67 -3.96 0.89
CA THR A 40 11.79 -5.29 0.26
C THR A 40 10.93 -6.35 0.94
N THR A 41 10.48 -6.08 2.16
CA THR A 41 9.78 -7.06 3.02
C THR A 41 8.29 -6.75 3.22
N HIS A 42 7.78 -5.64 2.68
CA HIS A 42 6.36 -5.32 2.79
C HIS A 42 5.52 -6.36 2.04
N PRO A 43 4.46 -6.95 2.63
CA PRO A 43 3.69 -8.05 2.00
C PRO A 43 3.19 -7.74 0.59
N LYS A 44 2.70 -6.52 0.36
CA LYS A 44 2.26 -6.07 -0.98
C LYS A 44 3.40 -5.97 -2.00
N VAL A 45 4.61 -5.59 -1.56
CA VAL A 45 5.78 -5.55 -2.45
C VAL A 45 6.18 -6.98 -2.84
N VAL A 46 6.25 -7.87 -1.85
CA VAL A 46 6.57 -9.29 -2.09
C VAL A 46 5.54 -9.91 -3.03
N ALA A 47 4.23 -9.71 -2.78
CA ALA A 47 3.17 -10.24 -3.62
C ALA A 47 3.24 -9.71 -5.07
N ALA A 48 3.45 -8.40 -5.26
CA ALA A 48 3.56 -7.80 -6.59
C ALA A 48 4.79 -8.31 -7.36
N ASN A 49 5.95 -8.40 -6.71
CA ASN A 49 7.17 -8.90 -7.34
C ASN A 49 7.06 -10.39 -7.67
N SER A 50 6.51 -11.21 -6.77
CA SER A 50 6.29 -12.64 -7.04
C SER A 50 5.28 -12.87 -8.15
N LEU A 51 4.22 -12.05 -8.25
CA LEU A 51 3.30 -12.09 -9.38
C LEU A 51 4.02 -11.78 -10.69
N ALA A 52 4.81 -10.69 -10.71
CA ALA A 52 5.54 -10.28 -11.90
C ALA A 52 6.55 -11.34 -12.35
N GLU A 53 7.33 -11.89 -11.41
CA GLU A 53 8.29 -12.96 -11.70
C GLU A 53 7.59 -14.17 -12.35
N ARG A 54 6.46 -14.60 -11.79
CA ARG A 54 5.71 -15.74 -12.32
C ARG A 54 5.12 -15.44 -13.69
N VAL A 55 4.50 -14.28 -13.88
CA VAL A 55 3.91 -13.90 -15.18
C VAL A 55 5.00 -13.82 -16.25
N ASN A 56 6.09 -13.12 -15.98
CA ASN A 56 7.15 -12.91 -16.97
C ASN A 56 7.86 -14.23 -17.33
N LYS A 57 7.92 -15.18 -16.38
CA LYS A 57 8.46 -16.53 -16.64
C LYS A 57 7.48 -17.42 -17.40
N GLU A 58 6.22 -17.47 -16.96
CA GLU A 58 5.23 -18.42 -17.47
C GLU A 58 4.55 -17.94 -18.77
N LEU A 59 4.50 -16.62 -19.01
CA LEU A 59 3.88 -15.96 -20.16
C LEU A 59 4.90 -15.21 -21.04
N ASN A 60 6.16 -15.61 -20.97
CA ASN A 60 7.25 -15.05 -21.79
C ASN A 60 6.87 -15.00 -23.29
N GLY A 61 7.10 -13.85 -23.93
CA GLY A 61 6.76 -13.57 -25.32
C GLY A 61 5.27 -13.27 -25.54
N LYS A 62 4.47 -13.16 -24.48
CA LYS A 62 3.03 -12.81 -24.55
C LYS A 62 2.66 -11.66 -23.63
N MET A 63 3.13 -11.69 -22.39
CA MET A 63 2.78 -10.71 -21.37
C MET A 63 3.95 -10.49 -20.43
N CYS A 64 4.18 -9.23 -20.08
CA CYS A 64 5.17 -8.84 -19.10
C CYS A 64 4.58 -7.83 -18.11
N VAL A 65 4.86 -8.05 -16.83
CA VAL A 65 4.43 -7.21 -15.72
C VAL A 65 5.58 -6.32 -15.26
N GLU A 66 5.30 -5.03 -15.21
CA GLU A 66 6.18 -4.01 -14.65
C GLU A 66 5.62 -3.54 -13.31
N VAL A 67 6.42 -3.64 -12.25
CA VAL A 67 6.00 -3.23 -10.89
C VAL A 67 6.52 -1.83 -10.57
N TYR A 68 5.61 -0.96 -10.17
CA TYR A 68 5.86 0.43 -9.81
C TYR A 68 5.54 0.66 -8.31
N PRO A 69 6.52 0.45 -7.41
CA PRO A 69 6.33 0.61 -5.97
C PRO A 69 6.42 2.08 -5.55
N ASN A 70 6.22 2.37 -4.27
CA ASN A 70 6.41 3.72 -3.68
C ASN A 70 5.68 4.87 -4.40
N SER A 71 4.56 4.59 -5.07
CA SER A 71 3.82 5.59 -5.85
C SER A 71 4.66 6.20 -6.99
N THR A 72 5.66 5.48 -7.51
CA THR A 72 6.51 5.99 -8.62
C THR A 72 5.73 6.17 -9.92
N LEU A 73 4.63 5.44 -10.11
CA LEU A 73 3.71 5.61 -11.23
C LEU A 73 2.46 6.36 -10.80
N PHE A 74 1.63 5.78 -9.93
CA PHE A 74 0.44 6.42 -9.38
C PHE A 74 0.35 6.25 -7.85
N GLY A 75 -0.10 7.31 -7.18
CA GLY A 75 -0.38 7.33 -5.74
C GLY A 75 -1.86 7.30 -5.42
N ASP A 76 -2.16 7.32 -4.11
CA ASP A 76 -3.52 7.19 -3.54
C ASP A 76 -4.61 8.06 -4.19
N SER A 77 -4.24 9.26 -4.66
CA SER A 77 -5.17 10.26 -5.20
C SER A 77 -5.54 10.04 -6.68
N LYS A 78 -4.73 9.30 -7.44
CA LYS A 78 -4.91 9.13 -8.90
C LYS A 78 -4.99 7.68 -9.37
N GLU A 79 -4.62 6.72 -8.52
CA GLU A 79 -4.49 5.31 -8.95
C GLU A 79 -5.79 4.75 -9.55
N LEU A 80 -6.94 4.99 -8.93
CA LEU A 80 -8.22 4.44 -9.41
C LEU A 80 -8.69 5.06 -10.74
N GLU A 81 -8.48 6.35 -10.94
CA GLU A 81 -8.78 7.02 -12.21
C GLU A 81 -7.86 6.51 -13.32
N ALA A 82 -6.56 6.38 -13.04
CA ALA A 82 -5.60 5.84 -13.98
C ALA A 82 -5.91 4.39 -14.40
N LEU A 83 -6.48 3.58 -13.49
CA LEU A 83 -6.94 2.23 -13.82
C LEU A 83 -8.12 2.24 -14.80
N LEU A 84 -9.09 3.14 -14.61
CA LEU A 84 -10.23 3.27 -15.54
C LEU A 84 -9.83 3.85 -16.90
N LEU A 85 -8.81 4.71 -16.94
CA LEU A 85 -8.26 5.27 -18.18
C LEU A 85 -7.32 4.29 -18.92
N GLY A 86 -6.97 3.17 -18.30
CA GLY A 86 -6.05 2.18 -18.87
C GLY A 86 -4.56 2.58 -18.80
N ASP A 87 -4.21 3.63 -18.04
CA ASP A 87 -2.83 4.08 -17.85
C ASP A 87 -2.01 3.11 -16.98
N VAL A 88 -2.70 2.32 -16.14
CA VAL A 88 -2.18 1.21 -15.32
C VAL A 88 -3.18 0.05 -15.37
N GLN A 89 -2.70 -1.20 -15.31
CA GLN A 89 -3.55 -2.38 -15.51
C GLN A 89 -3.90 -3.08 -14.19
N LEU A 90 -3.02 -3.00 -13.19
CA LEU A 90 -3.19 -3.67 -11.91
C LEU A 90 -2.93 -2.73 -10.75
N LEU A 91 -3.81 -2.78 -9.75
CA LEU A 91 -3.65 -2.08 -8.49
C LEU A 91 -3.90 -2.99 -7.29
N ALA A 92 -3.46 -2.54 -6.12
CA ALA A 92 -3.78 -3.15 -4.82
C ALA A 92 -3.99 -2.07 -3.72
N PRO A 93 -5.02 -1.22 -3.85
CA PRO A 93 -5.38 -0.21 -2.85
C PRO A 93 -5.99 -0.85 -1.60
N SER A 94 -5.97 -0.12 -0.48
CA SER A 94 -6.64 -0.54 0.75
C SER A 94 -8.16 -0.57 0.54
N LEU A 95 -8.83 -1.59 1.08
CA LEU A 95 -10.30 -1.70 1.05
C LEU A 95 -11.01 -0.48 1.67
N SER A 96 -10.34 0.24 2.58
CA SER A 96 -10.86 1.46 3.22
C SER A 96 -11.00 2.65 2.26
N LYS A 97 -10.39 2.62 1.06
CA LYS A 97 -10.33 3.76 0.13
C LYS A 97 -11.47 3.82 -0.89
N PHE A 98 -12.36 2.85 -0.88
CA PHE A 98 -13.41 2.71 -1.91
C PHE A 98 -14.74 3.37 -1.54
N GLY A 99 -14.81 4.14 -0.46
CA GLY A 99 -16.07 4.70 0.05
C GLY A 99 -16.86 5.55 -0.95
N SER A 100 -16.18 6.20 -1.90
CA SER A 100 -16.81 6.96 -2.98
C SER A 100 -17.46 6.09 -4.07
N TYR A 101 -17.08 4.82 -4.17
CA TYR A 101 -17.58 3.87 -5.18
C TYR A 101 -18.56 2.87 -4.57
N THR A 102 -18.27 2.36 -3.37
CA THR A 102 -19.13 1.41 -2.69
C THR A 102 -18.99 1.49 -1.17
N LYS A 103 -20.12 1.40 -0.48
CA LYS A 103 -20.16 1.27 0.98
C LYS A 103 -19.90 -0.16 1.45
N LYS A 104 -19.98 -1.15 0.55
CA LYS A 104 -19.91 -2.59 0.89
C LYS A 104 -18.57 -2.97 1.52
N TYR A 105 -17.47 -2.34 1.11
CA TYR A 105 -16.15 -2.58 1.70
C TYR A 105 -15.95 -1.95 3.08
N GLY A 106 -16.89 -1.12 3.55
CA GLY A 106 -16.85 -0.56 4.90
C GLY A 106 -16.78 -1.64 5.99
N VAL A 107 -17.27 -2.85 5.73
CA VAL A 107 -17.15 -3.99 6.66
C VAL A 107 -15.69 -4.30 7.02
N PHE A 108 -14.75 -4.10 6.11
CA PHE A 108 -13.33 -4.36 6.37
C PHE A 108 -12.65 -3.32 7.25
N ASP A 109 -13.24 -2.12 7.31
CA ASP A 109 -12.71 -1.00 8.06
C ASP A 109 -13.45 -0.80 9.39
N LEU A 110 -14.47 -1.61 9.72
CA LEU A 110 -15.13 -1.50 11.02
C LEU A 110 -14.18 -1.89 12.16
N PRO A 111 -14.11 -1.08 13.24
CA PRO A 111 -13.24 -1.40 14.35
C PRO A 111 -13.71 -2.67 15.08
N PHE A 112 -12.76 -3.55 15.39
CA PHE A 112 -12.89 -4.80 16.13
C PHE A 112 -13.84 -5.85 15.51
N ILE A 113 -14.23 -5.68 14.24
CA ILE A 113 -15.10 -6.65 13.56
C ILE A 113 -14.41 -7.99 13.31
N PHE A 114 -13.09 -7.97 13.06
CA PHE A 114 -12.25 -9.16 12.94
C PHE A 114 -11.40 -9.29 14.20
N LYS A 115 -11.54 -10.43 14.89
CA LYS A 115 -10.73 -10.73 16.08
C LYS A 115 -9.25 -10.93 15.78
N ASP A 116 -8.93 -11.47 14.60
CA ASP A 116 -7.60 -11.85 14.16
C ASP A 116 -7.55 -12.02 12.63
N MET A 117 -6.35 -12.30 12.11
CA MET A 117 -6.13 -12.54 10.69
C MET A 117 -6.85 -13.79 10.18
N ASP A 118 -7.00 -14.83 11.00
CA ASP A 118 -7.67 -16.06 10.59
C ASP A 118 -9.16 -15.83 10.35
N ALA A 119 -9.82 -15.02 11.19
CA ALA A 119 -11.19 -14.60 10.98
C ALA A 119 -11.34 -13.77 9.70
N ALA A 120 -10.42 -12.85 9.43
CA ALA A 120 -10.41 -12.06 8.19
C ALA A 120 -10.24 -12.96 6.95
N MET A 121 -9.28 -13.90 7.00
CA MET A 121 -9.03 -14.85 5.91
C MET A 121 -10.25 -15.76 5.69
N ALA A 122 -10.83 -16.32 6.74
CA ALA A 122 -12.04 -17.14 6.64
C ALA A 122 -13.22 -16.38 6.02
N PHE A 123 -13.41 -15.10 6.40
CA PHE A 123 -14.44 -14.25 5.79
C PHE A 123 -14.18 -14.03 4.30
N THR A 124 -12.96 -13.65 3.91
CA THR A 124 -12.62 -13.43 2.49
C THR A 124 -12.72 -14.70 1.64
N ALA A 125 -12.51 -15.88 2.24
CA ALA A 125 -12.66 -17.17 1.57
C ALA A 125 -14.12 -17.64 1.44
N SER A 126 -15.02 -17.10 2.27
CA SER A 126 -16.46 -17.41 2.25
C SER A 126 -17.13 -16.95 0.95
N LYS A 127 -18.34 -17.45 0.69
CA LYS A 127 -19.15 -16.99 -0.45
C LYS A 127 -19.36 -15.47 -0.40
N THR A 128 -19.74 -14.94 0.76
CA THR A 128 -19.97 -13.50 0.94
C THR A 128 -18.71 -12.68 0.67
N GLY A 129 -17.54 -13.13 1.15
CA GLY A 129 -16.26 -12.47 0.89
C GLY A 129 -15.89 -12.48 -0.59
N LYS A 130 -16.13 -13.59 -1.30
CA LYS A 130 -15.88 -13.69 -2.74
C LYS A 130 -16.85 -12.85 -3.57
N ASP A 131 -18.13 -12.82 -3.21
CA ASP A 131 -19.14 -11.99 -3.87
C ASP A 131 -18.78 -10.50 -3.81
N LEU A 132 -18.08 -10.07 -2.74
CA LEU A 132 -17.59 -8.70 -2.58
C LEU A 132 -16.47 -8.31 -3.57
N LEU A 133 -15.80 -9.25 -4.26
CA LEU A 133 -14.80 -8.91 -5.28
C LEU A 133 -15.42 -8.17 -6.48
N ASN A 134 -16.70 -8.41 -6.76
CA ASN A 134 -17.43 -7.78 -7.87
C ASN A 134 -18.30 -6.60 -7.40
N ALA A 135 -18.05 -6.07 -6.20
CA ALA A 135 -18.87 -5.02 -5.59
C ALA A 135 -18.82 -3.66 -6.30
N MET A 136 -17.91 -3.49 -7.27
CA MET A 136 -17.70 -2.26 -8.04
C MET A 136 -17.63 -2.52 -9.56
N GLU A 137 -18.11 -3.68 -10.02
CA GLU A 137 -18.07 -4.04 -11.45
C GLU A 137 -18.92 -3.09 -12.31
N ASP A 138 -20.01 -2.58 -11.73
CA ASP A 138 -20.93 -1.62 -12.34
C ASP A 138 -20.28 -0.25 -12.63
N VAL A 139 -19.21 0.08 -11.90
CA VAL A 139 -18.41 1.29 -12.11
C VAL A 139 -17.04 1.01 -12.74
N GLY A 140 -16.87 -0.18 -13.35
CA GLY A 140 -15.71 -0.52 -14.18
C GLY A 140 -14.53 -1.19 -13.45
N PHE A 141 -14.67 -1.53 -12.16
CA PHE A 141 -13.61 -2.17 -11.38
C PHE A 141 -13.88 -3.65 -11.11
N VAL A 142 -12.87 -4.50 -11.32
CA VAL A 142 -12.95 -5.94 -11.06
C VAL A 142 -11.94 -6.35 -10.01
N GLY A 143 -12.41 -6.92 -8.90
CA GLY A 143 -11.56 -7.53 -7.88
C GLY A 143 -11.07 -8.91 -8.31
N LEU A 144 -9.75 -9.09 -8.34
CA LEU A 144 -9.07 -10.35 -8.67
C LEU A 144 -8.73 -11.17 -7.43
N GLY A 145 -8.71 -10.54 -6.26
CA GLY A 145 -8.48 -11.22 -4.98
C GLY A 145 -8.18 -10.25 -3.85
N TYR A 146 -8.02 -10.79 -2.64
CA TYR A 146 -7.61 -10.02 -1.48
C TYR A 146 -6.15 -10.29 -1.14
N TRP A 147 -5.39 -9.23 -0.90
CA TRP A 147 -4.04 -9.34 -0.34
C TRP A 147 -4.04 -8.84 1.10
N MET A 148 -3.58 -9.68 2.01
CA MET A 148 -3.57 -9.36 3.44
C MET A 148 -2.32 -8.56 3.81
N SER A 149 -2.48 -7.52 4.62
CA SER A 149 -1.36 -6.84 5.27
C SER A 149 -1.23 -7.26 6.74
N GLY A 150 -2.26 -7.03 7.54
CA GLY A 150 -2.23 -7.26 8.99
C GLY A 150 -3.26 -6.44 9.75
N MET A 151 -3.29 -6.59 11.08
CA MET A 151 -4.06 -5.72 11.96
C MET A 151 -3.37 -4.36 12.14
N LYS A 152 -4.16 -3.31 12.34
CA LYS A 152 -3.70 -1.94 12.55
C LYS A 152 -3.50 -1.63 14.04
N TYR A 153 -2.52 -0.79 14.30
CA TYR A 153 -2.06 -0.34 15.61
C TYR A 153 -1.91 1.17 15.60
N PHE A 154 -2.21 1.84 16.71
CA PHE A 154 -2.03 3.28 16.82
C PHE A 154 -0.59 3.63 17.18
N SER A 155 -0.06 4.69 16.60
CA SER A 155 1.12 5.39 17.11
C SER A 155 0.83 6.86 17.30
N ALA A 156 1.55 7.50 18.22
CA ALA A 156 1.50 8.95 18.43
C ALA A 156 2.77 9.45 19.13
N ASN A 157 2.88 10.77 19.29
CA ASN A 157 3.91 11.45 20.08
C ASN A 157 3.71 11.31 21.61
N LYS A 158 2.85 10.39 22.04
CA LYS A 158 2.67 9.97 23.43
C LYS A 158 2.03 8.57 23.47
N PRO A 159 2.17 7.84 24.59
CA PRO A 159 1.43 6.59 24.79
C PRO A 159 -0.09 6.77 24.71
N LEU A 160 -0.78 5.78 24.16
CA LEU A 160 -2.24 5.75 24.02
C LEU A 160 -2.79 4.50 24.72
N ILE A 161 -3.04 4.56 26.02
CA ILE A 161 -3.45 3.41 26.83
C ILE A 161 -4.98 3.30 26.90
N ALA A 162 -5.67 4.44 26.94
CA ALA A 162 -7.13 4.53 26.91
C ALA A 162 -7.60 5.39 25.71
N PRO A 163 -8.83 5.19 25.21
CA PRO A 163 -9.35 6.01 24.10
C PRO A 163 -9.27 7.52 24.35
N THR A 164 -9.46 7.96 25.61
CA THR A 164 -9.38 9.37 26.01
C THR A 164 -7.99 9.99 25.80
N ASP A 165 -6.93 9.18 25.71
CA ASP A 165 -5.58 9.68 25.45
C ASP A 165 -5.46 10.29 24.05
N ALA A 166 -6.33 9.89 23.12
CA ALA A 166 -6.40 10.46 21.77
C ALA A 166 -7.08 11.84 21.71
N SER A 167 -7.71 12.28 22.81
CA SER A 167 -8.48 13.53 22.83
C SER A 167 -7.61 14.74 22.45
N GLY A 168 -8.08 15.50 21.46
CA GLY A 168 -7.41 16.70 20.96
C GLY A 168 -6.21 16.45 20.03
N LEU A 169 -5.77 15.19 19.86
CA LEU A 169 -4.70 14.85 18.92
C LEU A 169 -5.21 14.81 17.48
N LYS A 170 -4.37 15.22 16.54
CA LYS A 170 -4.61 15.09 15.10
C LYS A 170 -4.08 13.75 14.62
N PHE A 171 -4.94 12.90 14.10
CA PHE A 171 -4.53 11.61 13.54
C PHE A 171 -4.60 11.64 12.03
N ARG A 172 -3.50 11.24 11.39
CA ARG A 172 -3.55 10.85 9.99
C ARG A 172 -4.45 9.63 9.84
N VAL A 173 -5.40 9.71 8.90
CA VAL A 173 -6.20 8.56 8.46
C VAL A 173 -6.10 8.38 6.95
N GLN A 174 -6.42 7.17 6.47
CA GLN A 174 -6.73 6.98 5.06
C GLN A 174 -8.03 7.73 4.71
N ASN A 175 -8.30 7.94 3.42
CA ASN A 175 -9.57 8.53 3.00
C ASN A 175 -10.73 7.53 3.17
N SER A 176 -11.17 7.35 4.42
CA SER A 176 -12.24 6.46 4.86
C SER A 176 -13.15 7.18 5.85
N ASP A 177 -14.46 7.11 5.61
CA ASP A 177 -15.45 7.64 6.55
C ASP A 177 -15.46 6.89 7.88
N VAL A 178 -15.19 5.58 7.86
CA VAL A 178 -15.14 4.75 9.08
C VAL A 178 -13.92 5.10 9.92
N ALA A 179 -12.74 5.27 9.30
CA ALA A 179 -11.54 5.70 10.03
C ALA A 179 -11.70 7.12 10.60
N LYS A 180 -12.29 8.05 9.84
CA LYS A 180 -12.62 9.41 10.33
C LYS A 180 -13.54 9.34 11.55
N ALA A 181 -14.62 8.56 11.47
CA ALA A 181 -15.58 8.39 12.55
C ALA A 181 -14.94 7.75 13.79
N MET A 182 -14.07 6.75 13.61
CA MET A 182 -13.35 6.11 14.70
C MET A 182 -12.48 7.11 15.48
N ILE A 183 -11.66 7.90 14.78
CA ILE A 183 -10.81 8.90 15.43
C ILE A 183 -11.66 9.95 16.16
N ALA A 184 -12.73 10.44 15.53
CA ALA A 184 -13.64 11.39 16.15
C ALA A 184 -14.31 10.82 17.42
N ALA A 185 -14.68 9.53 17.40
CA ALA A 185 -15.26 8.84 18.55
C ALA A 185 -14.29 8.71 19.75
N MET A 186 -12.98 8.75 19.50
CA MET A 186 -11.95 8.81 20.56
C MET A 186 -11.63 10.26 21.01
N GLY A 187 -12.34 11.26 20.49
CA GLY A 187 -12.09 12.68 20.76
C GLY A 187 -10.91 13.27 19.98
N GLY A 188 -10.34 12.51 19.05
CA GLY A 188 -9.28 12.98 18.16
C GLY A 188 -9.82 13.71 16.93
N SER A 189 -8.91 14.34 16.19
CA SER A 189 -9.21 15.04 14.94
C SER A 189 -8.62 14.29 13.74
N PRO A 190 -9.43 13.65 12.88
CA PRO A 190 -8.92 12.92 11.73
C PRO A 190 -8.46 13.86 10.61
N GLN A 191 -7.30 13.57 10.03
CA GLN A 191 -6.68 14.29 8.92
C GLN A 191 -6.44 13.31 7.75
N PRO A 192 -7.34 13.25 6.75
CA PRO A 192 -7.15 12.37 5.61
C PRO A 192 -5.99 12.86 4.73
N MET A 193 -5.02 11.99 4.45
CA MET A 193 -3.87 12.30 3.58
C MET A 193 -3.29 11.05 2.91
N ALA A 194 -2.57 11.26 1.81
CA ALA A 194 -1.97 10.18 1.04
C ALA A 194 -0.87 9.49 1.84
N PHE A 195 -0.68 8.19 1.60
CA PHE A 195 0.32 7.40 2.33
C PHE A 195 1.76 7.92 2.18
N ALA A 196 2.09 8.51 1.04
CA ALA A 196 3.42 9.09 0.79
C ALA A 196 3.73 10.33 1.66
N GLU A 197 2.71 11.02 2.16
CA GLU A 197 2.84 12.27 2.91
C GLU A 197 3.02 12.05 4.41
N VAL A 198 2.70 10.83 4.88
CA VAL A 198 2.54 10.52 6.32
C VAL A 198 3.83 10.75 7.11
N TYR A 199 4.98 10.28 6.61
CA TYR A 199 6.24 10.44 7.35
C TYR A 199 6.56 11.92 7.59
N GLY A 200 6.48 12.74 6.53
CA GLY A 200 6.72 14.17 6.64
C GLY A 200 5.70 14.87 7.54
N ALA A 201 4.42 14.48 7.47
CA ALA A 201 3.37 15.05 8.31
C ALA A 201 3.55 14.73 9.80
N LEU A 202 4.03 13.52 10.14
CA LEU A 202 4.39 13.16 11.52
C LEU A 202 5.64 13.90 11.97
N GLN A 203 6.70 13.91 11.14
CA GLN A 203 7.97 14.58 11.44
C GLN A 203 7.81 16.08 11.72
N THR A 204 6.92 16.74 10.99
CA THR A 204 6.66 18.18 11.10
C THR A 204 5.57 18.54 12.11
N GLY A 205 4.89 17.56 12.71
CA GLY A 205 3.80 17.78 13.65
C GLY A 205 2.51 18.32 13.03
N VAL A 206 2.32 18.15 11.71
CA VAL A 206 1.02 18.41 11.05
C VAL A 206 -0.04 17.46 11.61
N VAL A 207 0.36 16.22 11.90
CA VAL A 207 -0.40 15.22 12.65
C VAL A 207 0.42 14.73 13.83
N ASP A 208 -0.26 14.38 14.92
CA ASP A 208 0.34 13.88 16.15
C ASP A 208 0.46 12.36 16.19
N GLY A 209 -0.34 11.67 15.36
CA GLY A 209 -0.40 10.22 15.35
C GLY A 209 -0.99 9.65 14.06
N GLN A 210 -0.97 8.32 13.97
CA GLN A 210 -1.51 7.57 12.85
C GLN A 210 -1.89 6.15 13.28
N GLU A 211 -2.45 5.39 12.35
CA GLU A 211 -2.71 3.96 12.54
C GLU A 211 -2.27 3.12 11.34
N ASN A 212 -1.58 2.01 11.60
CA ASN A 212 -1.11 1.10 10.55
C ASN A 212 -0.67 -0.28 11.06
N THR A 213 -0.34 -1.16 10.12
CA THR A 213 0.30 -2.44 10.41
C THR A 213 1.76 -2.26 10.79
N TRP A 214 2.33 -3.25 11.50
CA TRP A 214 3.77 -3.30 11.79
C TRP A 214 4.63 -3.19 10.54
N SER A 215 4.20 -3.81 9.44
CA SER A 215 4.94 -3.76 8.18
C SER A 215 5.08 -2.33 7.66
N ASN A 216 4.01 -1.54 7.65
CA ASN A 216 4.07 -0.14 7.24
C ASN A 216 4.84 0.72 8.24
N ILE A 217 4.61 0.54 9.55
CA ILE A 217 5.35 1.27 10.61
C ILE A 217 6.86 1.09 10.43
N TYR A 218 7.31 -0.15 10.18
CA TYR A 218 8.72 -0.46 9.99
C TYR A 218 9.25 0.03 8.63
N THR A 219 8.61 -0.35 7.52
CA THR A 219 9.13 -0.06 6.17
C THR A 219 9.06 1.42 5.79
N LYS A 220 8.18 2.20 6.41
CA LYS A 220 8.13 3.65 6.28
C LYS A 220 8.81 4.39 7.43
N LYS A 221 9.45 3.65 8.36
CA LYS A 221 10.20 4.22 9.48
C LYS A 221 9.39 5.18 10.35
N PHE A 222 8.08 4.96 10.49
CA PHE A 222 7.24 5.83 11.32
C PHE A 222 7.71 5.84 12.79
N PHE A 223 8.36 4.77 13.24
CA PHE A 223 8.97 4.68 14.58
C PHE A 223 10.10 5.69 14.82
N GLU A 224 10.69 6.30 13.78
CA GLU A 224 11.71 7.37 13.94
C GLU A 224 11.08 8.72 14.33
N VAL A 225 9.77 8.87 14.09
CA VAL A 225 9.02 10.14 14.23
C VAL A 225 7.75 9.96 15.07
N GLN A 226 7.69 8.91 15.89
CA GLN A 226 6.57 8.57 16.77
C GLN A 226 7.12 7.99 18.08
N ASP A 227 6.83 8.66 19.19
CA ASP A 227 7.37 8.31 20.51
C ASP A 227 6.79 7.00 21.07
N SER A 228 5.60 6.60 20.62
CA SER A 228 4.94 5.39 21.09
C SER A 228 4.10 4.71 20.02
N THR A 229 4.02 3.38 20.10
CA THR A 229 3.03 2.58 19.38
C THR A 229 2.30 1.68 20.35
N THR A 230 0.97 1.64 20.26
CA THR A 230 0.10 0.78 21.09
C THR A 230 -0.53 -0.32 20.25
N GLN A 231 -0.34 -1.56 20.69
CA GLN A 231 -0.87 -2.75 20.02
C GLN A 231 -2.37 -2.94 20.30
N THR A 232 -3.21 -2.22 19.55
CA THR A 232 -4.67 -2.28 19.71
C THR A 232 -5.38 -3.32 18.84
N SER A 233 -4.76 -3.76 17.74
CA SER A 233 -5.35 -4.71 16.76
C SER A 233 -6.77 -4.29 16.33
N HIS A 234 -7.00 -2.99 16.19
CA HIS A 234 -8.36 -2.44 16.23
C HIS A 234 -9.08 -2.52 14.88
N GLN A 235 -8.37 -2.62 13.76
CA GLN A 235 -8.94 -2.67 12.42
C GLN A 235 -8.03 -3.50 11.51
N LEU A 236 -8.59 -4.09 10.45
CA LEU A 236 -7.81 -4.81 9.43
C LEU A 236 -7.24 -3.83 8.41
N LEU A 237 -6.01 -4.09 7.94
CA LEU A 237 -5.53 -3.56 6.67
C LEU A 237 -5.41 -4.71 5.66
N ALA A 238 -6.29 -4.68 4.67
CA ALA A 238 -6.27 -5.57 3.52
C ALA A 238 -6.46 -4.77 2.22
N TYR A 239 -6.00 -5.36 1.13
CA TYR A 239 -6.00 -4.74 -0.19
C TYR A 239 -6.92 -5.51 -1.14
N LEU A 240 -7.57 -4.79 -2.05
CA LEU A 240 -8.24 -5.39 -3.19
C LEU A 240 -7.24 -5.43 -4.35
N PHE A 241 -6.71 -6.60 -4.68
CA PHE A 241 -5.96 -6.77 -5.92
C PHE A 241 -6.98 -6.72 -7.07
N MET A 242 -6.82 -5.77 -8.00
CA MET A 242 -7.87 -5.40 -8.94
C MET A 242 -7.35 -4.96 -10.30
N THR A 243 -8.25 -5.00 -11.28
CA THR A 243 -8.09 -4.49 -12.65
C THR A 243 -9.31 -3.68 -13.07
N SER A 244 -9.24 -2.99 -14.20
CA SER A 244 -10.42 -2.50 -14.93
C SER A 244 -11.21 -3.66 -15.55
N LYS A 245 -12.50 -3.41 -15.86
CA LYS A 245 -13.35 -4.36 -16.58
C LYS A 245 -12.99 -4.53 -18.05
N GLU A 246 -12.46 -3.48 -18.68
CA GLU A 246 -11.83 -3.50 -20.02
C GLU A 246 -10.45 -4.19 -19.97
#